data_AF-A0A3B9XSP7-F1
#
_entry.id   AF-A0A3B9XSP7-F1
#
_cell.length_a   1.000
_cell.length_b   1.000
_cell.length_c   1.000
_cell.angle_alpha   90.00
_cell.angle_beta   90.00
_cell.angle_gamma   90.00
#
_symmetry.space_group_name_H-M   'P 1'
#
loop_
_entity.id
_entity.type
_entity.pdbx_description
1 polymer ?
#
loop_
_entity_poly.entity_id
_entity_poly.type
_entity_poly.pdbx_seq_one_letter_code
_entity_poly.pdbx_strand_id
1 'polypeptide(L)'
;MTCPSCVGHVKEALDAIEGVINVEVSYKNANAAITANAGVSVADLVGAIEALGYTAKENTSPSAYGENTTTSDTGGNRSQQVVIIGSGSAAFACAIKAAERGAKVTLIEGADVIGGCCVNVGCVPSKILIRAAQLAQQQRHNPFVGLENHSPQLSRALLTEQQTARVEELRAAKYQNILDANPALHLVKGYARFKDANTLIVSKDDGTEQDLHADKILIATGSTPTIPPIDRLAP
;
A
#
# COMPACT_ATOMS: atom_id res chain seq x y z
N MET A 1 13.38 -13.52 10.54
CA MET A 1 14.10 -12.27 10.86
C MET A 1 13.13 -11.27 11.46
N THR A 2 13.51 -10.52 12.50
CA THR A 2 12.58 -9.69 13.30
C THR A 2 12.89 -8.19 13.27
N CYS A 3 14.03 -7.75 12.75
CA CYS A 3 14.36 -6.33 12.61
C CYS A 3 15.40 -6.04 11.50
N PRO A 4 15.59 -4.77 11.11
CA PRO A 4 16.57 -4.37 10.09
C PRO A 4 18.04 -4.71 10.45
N SER A 5 18.41 -4.75 11.73
CA SER A 5 19.78 -5.14 12.11
C SER A 5 20.05 -6.64 11.92
N CYS A 6 19.01 -7.49 11.86
CA CYS A 6 19.17 -8.90 11.49
C CYS A 6 19.80 -9.09 10.11
N VAL A 7 19.59 -8.15 9.19
CA VAL A 7 20.13 -8.21 7.81
C VAL A 7 21.66 -8.16 7.83
N GLY A 8 22.23 -7.29 8.66
CA GLY A 8 23.68 -7.13 8.79
C GLY A 8 24.32 -8.41 9.31
N HIS A 9 23.80 -8.97 10.41
CA HIS A 9 24.38 -10.16 11.02
C HIS A 9 24.29 -11.39 10.11
N VAL A 10 23.18 -11.57 9.39
CA VAL A 10 23.03 -12.69 8.43
C VAL A 10 23.96 -12.50 7.24
N LYS A 11 24.12 -11.27 6.74
CA LYS A 11 25.05 -10.97 5.66
C LYS A 11 26.50 -11.23 6.06
N GLU A 12 26.93 -10.72 7.21
CA GLU A 12 28.30 -10.90 7.73
C GLU A 12 28.65 -12.38 7.92
N ALA A 13 27.72 -13.20 8.46
CA ALA A 13 27.96 -14.63 8.64
C ALA A 13 28.07 -15.41 7.32
N LEU A 14 27.31 -15.00 6.29
CA LEU A 14 27.37 -15.63 4.97
C LEU A 14 28.59 -15.19 4.15
N ASP A 15 28.97 -13.91 4.24
CA ASP A 15 30.18 -13.37 3.59
C ASP A 15 31.47 -13.98 4.17
N ALA A 16 31.44 -14.47 5.43
CA ALA A 16 32.58 -15.12 6.07
C ALA A 16 32.84 -16.57 5.59
N ILE A 17 31.94 -17.15 4.80
CA ILE A 17 32.08 -18.53 4.29
C ILE A 17 33.01 -18.53 3.08
N GLU A 18 34.08 -19.31 3.17
CA GLU A 18 35.07 -19.43 2.09
C GLU A 18 34.41 -19.95 0.80
N GLY A 19 34.53 -19.17 -0.28
CA GLY A 19 33.92 -19.48 -1.57
C GLY A 19 32.60 -18.77 -1.85
N VAL A 20 32.05 -18.00 -0.90
CA VAL A 20 30.93 -17.06 -1.17
C VAL A 20 31.47 -15.80 -1.85
N ILE A 21 30.84 -15.39 -2.94
CA ILE A 21 31.25 -14.27 -3.81
C ILE A 21 30.40 -13.04 -3.53
N ASN A 22 29.09 -13.21 -3.35
CA ASN A 22 28.17 -12.12 -3.07
C ASN A 22 26.97 -12.60 -2.26
N VAL A 23 26.52 -11.76 -1.32
CA VAL A 23 25.33 -11.99 -0.48
C VAL A 23 24.44 -10.75 -0.49
N GLU A 24 23.18 -10.95 -0.90
CA GLU A 24 22.10 -9.98 -0.77
C GLU A 24 21.03 -10.51 0.17
N VAL A 25 20.81 -9.83 1.29
CA VAL A 25 19.80 -10.22 2.29
C VAL A 25 18.67 -9.21 2.29
N SER A 26 17.43 -9.67 2.16
CA SER A 26 16.23 -8.84 2.20
C SER A 26 15.39 -9.13 3.44
N TYR A 27 15.34 -8.17 4.37
CA TYR A 27 14.38 -8.20 5.48
C TYR A 27 12.93 -8.20 4.97
N LYS A 28 12.63 -7.35 3.98
CA LYS A 28 11.28 -7.18 3.44
C LYS A 28 10.72 -8.47 2.84
N ASN A 29 11.59 -9.26 2.20
CA ASN A 29 11.21 -10.49 1.49
C ASN A 29 11.55 -11.76 2.27
N ALA A 30 12.15 -11.63 3.45
CA ALA A 30 12.61 -12.74 4.29
C ALA A 30 13.48 -13.78 3.54
N ASN A 31 14.33 -13.33 2.61
CA ASN A 31 15.20 -14.20 1.81
C ASN A 31 16.62 -13.64 1.71
N ALA A 32 17.56 -14.52 1.34
CA ALA A 32 18.93 -14.18 0.99
C ALA A 32 19.27 -14.80 -0.36
N ALA A 33 19.84 -14.01 -1.28
CA ALA A 33 20.38 -14.46 -2.55
C ALA A 33 21.90 -14.52 -2.43
N ILE A 34 22.48 -15.67 -2.76
CA ILE A 34 23.89 -15.99 -2.53
C ILE A 34 24.50 -16.47 -3.84
N THR A 35 25.61 -15.87 -4.24
CA THR A 35 26.45 -16.35 -5.34
C THR A 35 27.71 -16.96 -4.73
N ALA A 36 28.00 -18.22 -5.02
CA ALA A 36 29.14 -18.94 -4.47
C ALA A 36 29.81 -19.85 -5.50
N ASN A 37 31.06 -20.22 -5.23
CA ASN A 37 31.82 -21.20 -6.03
C ASN A 37 31.23 -22.61 -5.86
N ALA A 38 31.47 -23.50 -6.84
CA ALA A 38 30.92 -24.86 -6.89
C ALA A 38 31.27 -25.78 -5.70
N GLY A 39 32.14 -25.34 -4.79
CA GLY A 39 32.52 -26.09 -3.58
C GLY A 39 31.74 -25.72 -2.31
N VAL A 40 30.88 -24.69 -2.34
CA VAL A 40 30.10 -24.28 -1.16
C VAL A 40 28.82 -25.10 -1.09
N SER A 41 28.64 -25.85 0.00
CA SER A 41 27.43 -26.64 0.19
C SER A 41 26.30 -25.78 0.76
N VAL A 42 25.08 -26.07 0.34
CA VAL A 42 23.87 -25.41 0.87
C VAL A 42 23.71 -25.68 2.38
N ALA A 43 24.17 -26.85 2.85
CA ALA A 43 24.15 -27.20 4.26
C ALA A 43 25.01 -26.27 5.11
N ASP A 44 26.17 -25.83 4.59
CA ASP A 44 27.06 -24.89 5.29
C ASP A 44 26.42 -23.50 5.39
N LEU A 45 25.77 -23.05 4.30
CA LEU A 45 25.04 -21.77 4.27
C LEU A 45 23.87 -21.76 5.27
N VAL A 46 23.10 -22.85 5.32
CA VAL A 46 21.99 -23.01 6.27
C VAL A 46 22.51 -23.08 7.70
N GLY A 47 23.58 -23.85 7.94
CA GLY A 47 24.20 -23.99 9.27
C GLY A 47 24.73 -22.66 9.84
N ALA A 48 25.32 -21.80 9.00
CA ALA A 48 25.76 -20.47 9.42
C ALA A 48 24.59 -19.57 9.85
N ILE A 49 23.45 -19.67 9.16
CA ILE A 49 22.23 -18.92 9.52
C ILE A 49 21.60 -19.48 10.80
N GLU A 50 21.61 -20.79 10.99
CA GLU A 50 21.10 -21.45 12.19
C GLU A 50 21.95 -21.17 13.43
N ALA A 51 23.28 -21.05 13.29
CA ALA A 51 24.18 -20.66 14.38
C ALA A 51 23.88 -19.26 14.95
N LEU A 52 23.26 -18.38 14.15
CA LEU A 52 22.77 -17.07 14.59
C LEU A 52 21.38 -17.12 15.25
N GLY A 53 20.78 -18.30 15.38
CA GLY A 53 19.45 -18.50 15.96
C GLY A 53 18.29 -18.28 15.01
N TYR A 54 18.53 -18.26 13.69
CA TYR A 54 17.49 -18.20 12.66
C TYR A 54 17.19 -19.58 12.08
N THR A 55 16.12 -19.69 11.29
CA THR A 55 15.82 -20.91 10.51
C THR A 55 15.89 -20.56 9.04
N ALA A 56 16.63 -21.34 8.26
CA ALA A 56 16.72 -21.19 6.81
C ALA A 56 16.43 -22.53 6.12
N LYS A 57 15.92 -22.45 4.89
CA LYS A 57 15.78 -23.59 4.00
C LYS A 57 16.19 -23.15 2.61
N GLU A 58 16.82 -24.04 1.87
CA GLU A 58 17.10 -23.81 0.46
C GLU A 58 15.80 -23.52 -0.28
N ASN A 59 15.78 -22.43 -1.03
CA ASN A 59 14.69 -22.18 -1.95
C ASN A 59 15.03 -22.85 -3.27
N THR A 60 14.69 -24.14 -3.41
CA THR A 60 14.88 -24.91 -4.65
C THR A 60 13.94 -24.49 -5.78
N SER A 61 13.18 -23.40 -5.61
CA SER A 61 12.41 -22.80 -6.70
C SER A 61 13.40 -22.13 -7.65
N PRO A 62 13.50 -22.55 -8.92
CA PRO A 62 14.42 -21.92 -9.85
C PRO A 62 14.07 -20.44 -9.95
N SER A 63 15.06 -19.58 -9.81
CA SER A 63 14.94 -18.22 -10.35
C SER A 63 14.80 -18.34 -11.86
N ALA A 64 13.56 -18.39 -12.37
CA ALA A 64 13.15 -18.00 -13.71
C ALA A 64 11.70 -18.48 -13.94
N TYR A 65 10.92 -17.69 -14.69
CA TYR A 65 10.02 -18.21 -15.74
C TYR A 65 9.20 -19.50 -15.47
N GLY A 66 7.87 -19.36 -15.32
CA GLY A 66 6.87 -20.45 -15.50
C GLY A 66 6.89 -21.52 -14.39
N GLU A 67 5.82 -22.19 -13.98
CA GLU A 67 4.46 -22.33 -14.48
C GLU A 67 3.56 -22.78 -13.30
N ASN A 68 2.30 -22.33 -13.35
CA ASN A 68 1.07 -23.11 -13.13
C ASN A 68 0.85 -23.85 -11.80
N THR A 69 -0.03 -23.28 -10.99
CA THR A 69 -1.20 -24.06 -10.56
C THR A 69 -2.31 -23.80 -11.57
N THR A 70 -2.52 -24.79 -12.43
CA THR A 70 -3.51 -24.83 -13.50
C THR A 70 -4.92 -24.82 -12.91
N THR A 71 -5.63 -23.71 -13.05
CA THR A 71 -7.04 -23.78 -13.44
C THR A 71 -7.09 -23.34 -14.89
N SER A 72 -7.43 -24.30 -15.73
CA SER A 72 -7.62 -24.17 -17.17
C SER A 72 -8.35 -22.88 -17.55
N ASP A 73 -7.69 -22.02 -18.31
CA ASP A 73 -8.36 -21.43 -19.46
C ASP A 73 -7.36 -21.17 -20.59
N THR A 74 -7.75 -21.62 -21.78
CA THR A 74 -6.97 -21.61 -23.01
C THR A 74 -7.07 -20.25 -23.68
N GLY A 75 -5.94 -19.53 -23.89
CA GLY A 75 -5.89 -18.48 -24.91
C GLY A 75 -4.90 -17.33 -24.69
N GLY A 76 -3.70 -17.44 -25.25
CA GLY A 76 -2.83 -16.31 -25.59
C GLY A 76 -2.14 -15.61 -24.41
N ASN A 77 -0.91 -15.15 -24.63
CA ASN A 77 -0.11 -14.34 -23.70
C ASN A 77 -0.75 -12.95 -23.49
N ARG A 78 -1.93 -12.88 -22.86
CA ARG A 78 -2.66 -11.64 -22.61
C ARG A 78 -2.57 -11.31 -21.12
N SER A 79 -1.99 -10.15 -20.81
CA SER A 79 -1.93 -9.64 -19.44
C SER A 79 -3.33 -9.52 -18.85
N GLN A 80 -3.56 -10.12 -17.69
CA GLN A 80 -4.85 -10.09 -16.98
C GLN A 80 -5.31 -8.63 -16.76
N GLN A 81 -6.58 -8.35 -17.06
CA GLN A 81 -7.22 -7.06 -16.86
C GLN A 81 -7.92 -7.04 -15.50
N VAL A 82 -7.43 -6.21 -14.58
CA VAL A 82 -8.04 -5.99 -13.27
C VAL A 82 -8.63 -4.59 -13.24
N VAL A 83 -9.93 -4.49 -12.97
CA VAL A 83 -10.59 -3.19 -12.78
C VAL A 83 -10.98 -3.01 -11.32
N ILE A 84 -10.65 -1.84 -10.77
CA ILE A 84 -10.90 -1.50 -9.38
C ILE A 84 -11.78 -0.26 -9.34
N ILE A 85 -12.94 -0.35 -8.68
CA ILE A 85 -13.83 0.80 -8.48
C ILE A 85 -13.46 1.47 -7.15
N GLY A 86 -12.92 2.68 -7.23
CA GLY A 86 -12.38 3.48 -6.13
C GLY A 86 -10.85 3.56 -6.12
N SER A 87 -10.32 4.64 -5.54
CA SER A 87 -8.87 4.90 -5.41
C SER A 87 -8.35 4.91 -3.96
N GLY A 88 -9.12 4.33 -3.03
CA GLY A 88 -8.77 4.29 -1.60
C GLY A 88 -7.57 3.41 -1.26
N SER A 89 -7.23 3.35 0.04
CA SER A 89 -6.09 2.56 0.54
C SER A 89 -6.16 1.07 0.14
N ALA A 90 -7.33 0.46 0.21
CA ALA A 90 -7.52 -0.94 -0.22
C ALA A 90 -7.37 -1.11 -1.74
N ALA A 91 -7.87 -0.14 -2.53
CA ALA A 91 -7.76 -0.16 -3.98
C ALA A 91 -6.29 -0.10 -4.41
N PHE A 92 -5.50 0.84 -3.87
CA PHE A 92 -4.08 0.95 -4.20
C PHE A 92 -3.26 -0.25 -3.72
N ALA A 93 -3.57 -0.82 -2.56
CA ALA A 93 -2.92 -2.05 -2.10
C ALA A 93 -3.15 -3.21 -3.09
N CYS A 94 -4.38 -3.37 -3.58
CA CYS A 94 -4.70 -4.35 -4.61
C CYS A 94 -4.02 -4.03 -5.94
N ALA A 95 -4.08 -2.77 -6.40
CA ALA A 95 -3.50 -2.33 -7.67
C ALA A 95 -2.00 -2.61 -7.74
N ILE A 96 -1.25 -2.24 -6.70
CA ILE A 96 0.19 -2.49 -6.61
C ILE A 96 0.46 -4.00 -6.69
N LYS A 97 -0.26 -4.81 -5.92
CA LYS A 97 -0.06 -6.27 -5.91
C LYS A 97 -0.47 -6.96 -7.21
N ALA A 98 -1.51 -6.48 -7.88
CA ALA A 98 -1.92 -6.99 -9.17
C ALA A 98 -0.88 -6.64 -10.25
N ALA A 99 -0.39 -5.41 -10.25
CA ALA A 99 0.67 -4.97 -11.16
C ALA A 99 2.00 -5.72 -10.95
N GLU A 100 2.42 -5.93 -9.69
CA GLU A 100 3.59 -6.76 -9.34
C GLU A 100 3.46 -8.21 -9.87
N ARG A 101 2.24 -8.70 -10.08
CA ARG A 101 1.94 -10.02 -10.66
C ARG A 101 1.72 -9.98 -12.17
N GLY A 102 2.01 -8.87 -12.83
CA GLY A 102 1.93 -8.72 -14.28
C GLY A 102 0.54 -8.38 -14.84
N ALA A 103 -0.44 -8.07 -13.98
CA ALA A 103 -1.74 -7.60 -14.45
C ALA A 103 -1.68 -6.14 -14.93
N LYS A 104 -2.53 -5.80 -15.90
CA LYS A 104 -2.86 -4.40 -16.20
C LYS A 104 -4.04 -4.00 -15.33
N VAL A 105 -3.90 -2.87 -14.63
CA VAL A 105 -4.89 -2.44 -13.64
C VAL A 105 -5.47 -1.10 -14.05
N THR A 106 -6.79 -1.02 -14.07
CA THR A 106 -7.51 0.26 -14.22
C THR A 106 -8.26 0.57 -12.94
N LEU A 107 -7.91 1.68 -12.28
CA LEU A 107 -8.66 2.26 -11.18
C LEU A 107 -9.69 3.24 -11.75
N ILE A 108 -10.89 3.25 -11.19
CA ILE A 108 -11.96 4.19 -11.54
C ILE A 108 -12.27 5.06 -10.33
N GLU A 109 -12.18 6.37 -10.45
CA GLU A 109 -12.44 7.30 -9.36
C GLU A 109 -13.37 8.44 -9.79
N GLY A 110 -14.44 8.66 -9.01
CA GLY A 110 -15.40 9.73 -9.27
C GLY A 110 -15.07 11.03 -8.53
N ALA A 111 -14.36 10.95 -7.40
CA ALA A 111 -13.97 12.11 -6.60
C ALA A 111 -12.84 12.91 -7.28
N ASP A 112 -12.75 14.21 -6.98
CA ASP A 112 -11.75 15.12 -7.57
C ASP A 112 -10.31 14.78 -7.18
N VAL A 113 -10.16 14.02 -6.09
CA VAL A 113 -8.87 13.65 -5.54
C VAL A 113 -8.82 12.17 -5.27
N ILE A 114 -7.65 11.57 -5.56
CA ILE A 114 -7.40 10.15 -5.31
C ILE A 114 -7.03 9.88 -3.84
N GLY A 115 -7.01 8.61 -3.47
CA GLY A 115 -6.54 8.11 -2.16
C GLY A 115 -7.65 7.78 -1.17
N GLY A 116 -8.90 8.08 -1.52
CA GLY A 116 -10.10 7.75 -0.74
C GLY A 116 -10.20 8.46 0.61
N CYS A 117 -11.11 7.97 1.45
CA CYS A 117 -11.51 8.64 2.69
C CYS A 117 -10.35 8.81 3.69
N CYS A 118 -9.58 7.75 3.95
CA CYS A 118 -8.58 7.71 5.02
C CYS A 118 -7.57 8.87 4.96
N VAL A 119 -7.03 9.16 3.77
CA VAL A 119 -6.04 10.23 3.57
C VAL A 119 -6.71 11.59 3.46
N ASN A 120 -7.85 11.70 2.76
CA ASN A 120 -8.42 13.01 2.42
C ASN A 120 -9.28 13.59 3.54
N VAL A 121 -10.14 12.78 4.18
CA VAL A 121 -11.18 13.26 5.12
C VAL A 121 -11.37 12.36 6.35
N GLY A 122 -10.46 11.40 6.56
CA GLY A 122 -10.59 10.38 7.60
C GLY A 122 -9.45 10.43 8.62
N CYS A 123 -8.72 9.30 8.72
CA CYS A 123 -7.70 9.08 9.74
C CYS A 123 -6.58 10.12 9.71
N VAL A 124 -6.05 10.46 8.54
CA VAL A 124 -4.92 11.40 8.43
C VAL A 124 -5.27 12.78 8.99
N PRO A 125 -6.30 13.48 8.48
CA PRO A 125 -6.65 14.80 9.00
C PRO A 125 -7.12 14.75 10.46
N SER A 126 -7.91 13.74 10.84
CA SER A 126 -8.40 13.64 12.23
C SER A 126 -7.27 13.49 13.26
N LYS A 127 -6.19 12.79 12.92
CA LYS A 127 -5.06 12.60 13.87
C LYS A 127 -4.28 13.89 14.14
N ILE A 128 -4.23 14.84 13.20
CA ILE A 128 -3.67 16.18 13.46
C ILE A 128 -4.50 16.89 14.55
N LEU A 129 -5.82 16.91 14.38
CA LEU A 129 -6.73 17.59 15.29
C LEU A 129 -6.81 16.91 16.67
N ILE A 130 -6.89 15.57 16.70
CA ILE A 130 -6.91 14.80 17.94
C ILE A 130 -5.62 15.03 18.73
N ARG A 131 -4.46 15.07 18.07
CA ARG A 131 -3.18 15.31 18.75
C ARG A 131 -3.10 16.73 19.30
N ALA A 132 -3.53 17.74 18.53
CA ALA A 132 -3.60 19.11 19.01
C ALA A 132 -4.54 19.25 20.23
N ALA A 133 -5.69 18.58 20.21
CA ALA A 133 -6.63 18.55 21.33
C ALA A 133 -6.03 17.88 22.58
N GLN A 134 -5.30 16.78 22.40
CA GLN A 134 -4.60 16.10 23.49
C GLN A 134 -3.56 17.02 24.14
N LEU A 135 -2.75 17.72 23.34
CA LEU A 135 -1.75 18.67 23.84
C LEU A 135 -2.40 19.84 24.58
N ALA A 136 -3.49 20.38 24.02
CA ALA A 136 -4.29 21.42 24.67
C ALA A 136 -4.84 20.96 26.03
N GLN A 137 -5.26 19.69 26.14
CA GLN A 137 -5.70 19.12 27.41
C GLN A 137 -4.56 18.96 28.41
N GLN A 138 -3.39 18.51 27.95
CA GLN A 138 -2.20 18.35 28.79
C GLN A 138 -1.67 19.69 29.31
N GLN A 139 -1.79 20.78 28.52
CA GLN A 139 -1.44 22.12 29.01
C GLN A 139 -2.39 22.57 30.12
N ARG A 140 -3.69 22.31 30.00
CA ARG A 140 -4.67 22.66 31.04
C ARG A 140 -4.51 21.83 32.31
N HIS A 141 -4.16 20.56 32.15
CA HIS A 141 -4.06 19.60 33.26
C HIS A 141 -2.89 18.67 33.02
N ASN A 142 -1.76 19.00 33.63
CA ASN A 142 -0.57 18.18 33.63
C ASN A 142 -0.41 17.46 35.00
N PRO A 143 0.26 16.28 35.05
CA PRO A 143 0.36 15.48 36.27
C PRO A 143 1.51 15.89 37.21
N PHE A 144 2.34 16.87 36.85
CA PHE A 144 3.55 17.21 37.58
C PHE A 144 3.30 18.39 38.52
N VAL A 145 3.55 18.19 39.82
CA VAL A 145 3.35 19.22 40.85
C VAL A 145 4.19 20.49 40.59
N GLY A 146 5.37 20.33 39.97
CA GLY A 146 6.28 21.43 39.67
C GLY A 146 6.06 22.10 38.31
N LEU A 147 5.04 21.71 37.54
CA LEU A 147 4.74 22.30 36.23
C LEU A 147 3.39 23.01 36.28
N GLU A 148 3.39 24.30 35.94
CA GLU A 148 2.17 25.11 35.95
C GLU A 148 1.22 24.71 34.82
N ASN A 149 -0.08 24.75 35.11
CA ASN A 149 -1.13 24.57 34.11
C ASN A 149 -1.38 25.88 33.36
N HIS A 150 -1.58 25.79 32.04
CA HIS A 150 -1.86 26.94 31.19
C HIS A 150 -3.07 26.72 30.29
N SER A 151 -3.76 27.81 29.96
CA SER A 151 -4.78 27.81 28.91
C SER A 151 -4.12 27.83 27.53
N PRO A 152 -4.40 26.84 26.65
CA PRO A 152 -3.76 26.76 25.34
C PRO A 152 -4.26 27.86 24.41
N GLN A 153 -3.33 28.47 23.68
CA GLN A 153 -3.64 29.39 22.58
C GLN A 153 -3.82 28.58 21.29
N LEU A 154 -5.05 28.55 20.77
CA LEU A 154 -5.41 27.73 19.61
C LEU A 154 -5.71 28.62 18.40
N SER A 155 -4.97 28.41 17.30
CA SER A 155 -5.35 28.92 15.99
C SER A 155 -5.96 27.81 15.17
N ARG A 156 -7.27 27.91 14.90
CA ARG A 156 -7.97 26.96 14.03
C ARG A 156 -7.43 27.01 12.60
N ALA A 157 -7.15 28.22 12.10
CA ALA A 157 -6.62 28.42 10.76
C ALA A 157 -5.28 27.71 10.55
N LEU A 158 -4.32 27.89 11.47
CA LEU A 158 -3.01 27.24 11.37
C LEU A 158 -3.12 25.71 11.50
N LEU A 159 -4.03 25.20 12.33
CA LEU A 159 -4.27 23.76 12.43
C LEU A 159 -4.87 23.19 11.15
N THR A 160 -5.78 23.92 10.50
CA THR A 160 -6.33 23.53 9.19
C THR A 160 -5.27 23.57 8.11
N GLU A 161 -4.42 24.59 8.07
CA GLU A 161 -3.30 24.69 7.12
C GLU A 161 -2.34 23.50 7.27
N GLN A 162 -1.91 23.22 8.51
CA GLN A 162 -1.06 22.07 8.82
C GLN A 162 -1.73 20.74 8.43
N GLN A 163 -3.03 20.60 8.68
CA GLN A 163 -3.81 19.43 8.31
C GLN A 163 -3.83 19.25 6.79
N THR A 164 -4.17 20.30 6.02
CA THR A 164 -4.22 20.27 4.56
C THR A 164 -2.88 19.93 3.96
N ALA A 165 -1.81 20.59 4.41
CA ALA A 165 -0.45 20.31 3.95
C ALA A 165 -0.07 18.84 4.16
N ARG A 166 -0.44 18.26 5.31
CA ARG A 166 -0.16 16.84 5.60
C ARG A 166 -0.97 15.88 4.71
N VAL A 167 -2.22 16.24 4.41
CA VAL A 167 -3.07 15.46 3.49
C VAL A 167 -2.48 15.48 2.09
N GLU A 168 -2.06 16.65 1.59
CA GLU A 168 -1.47 16.82 0.27
C GLU A 168 -0.16 16.03 0.12
N GLU A 169 0.76 16.17 1.09
CA GLU A 169 2.02 15.43 1.13
C GLU A 169 1.79 13.92 1.05
N LEU A 170 0.90 13.39 1.90
CA LEU A 170 0.63 11.95 1.95
C LEU A 170 -0.14 11.47 0.72
N ARG A 171 -1.06 12.27 0.18
CA ARG A 171 -1.77 11.92 -1.05
C ARG A 171 -0.80 11.80 -2.23
N ALA A 172 0.11 12.76 -2.36
CA ALA A 172 1.14 12.72 -3.39
C ALA A 172 2.04 11.48 -3.21
N ALA A 173 2.62 11.29 -2.03
CA ALA A 173 3.61 10.24 -1.78
C ALA A 173 3.04 8.81 -1.80
N LYS A 174 1.79 8.62 -1.36
CA LYS A 174 1.18 7.29 -1.19
C LYS A 174 0.27 6.87 -2.33
N TYR A 175 -0.12 7.79 -3.21
CA TYR A 175 -1.06 7.51 -4.29
C TYR A 175 -0.58 8.07 -5.62
N GLN A 176 -0.44 9.39 -5.75
CA GLN A 176 -0.12 10.03 -7.04
C GLN A 176 1.21 9.54 -7.61
N ASN A 177 2.28 9.57 -6.81
CA ASN A 177 3.61 9.15 -7.25
C ASN A 177 3.65 7.66 -7.63
N ILE A 178 2.84 6.82 -6.98
CA ILE A 178 2.76 5.38 -7.30
C ILE A 178 2.04 5.17 -8.63
N LEU A 179 0.95 5.89 -8.85
CA LEU A 179 0.21 5.86 -10.11
C LEU A 179 1.10 6.31 -11.27
N ASP A 180 1.78 7.45 -11.12
CA ASP A 180 2.60 8.04 -12.18
C ASP A 180 3.86 7.20 -12.50
N ALA A 181 4.46 6.58 -11.48
CA ALA A 181 5.66 5.77 -11.66
C ALA A 181 5.39 4.34 -12.14
N ASN A 182 4.13 3.87 -12.15
CA ASN A 182 3.81 2.49 -12.50
C ASN A 182 3.04 2.39 -13.82
N PRO A 183 3.68 1.96 -14.93
CA PRO A 183 3.06 1.94 -16.25
C PRO A 183 1.93 0.89 -16.40
N ALA A 184 1.80 -0.05 -15.46
CA ALA A 184 0.71 -1.02 -15.46
C ALA A 184 -0.58 -0.48 -14.81
N LEU A 185 -0.51 0.69 -14.16
CA LEU A 185 -1.66 1.33 -13.51
C LEU A 185 -2.21 2.44 -14.40
N HIS A 186 -3.52 2.43 -14.58
CA HIS A 186 -4.25 3.49 -15.28
C HIS A 186 -5.38 3.99 -14.39
N LEU A 187 -5.61 5.30 -14.39
CA LEU A 187 -6.72 5.93 -13.69
C LEU A 187 -7.73 6.45 -14.71
N VAL A 188 -8.99 6.10 -14.52
CA VAL A 188 -10.12 6.67 -15.26
C VAL A 188 -10.96 7.48 -14.28
N LYS A 189 -11.11 8.78 -14.56
CA LYS A 189 -12.03 9.65 -13.84
C LYS A 189 -13.46 9.33 -14.29
N GLY A 190 -14.35 9.01 -13.34
CA GLY A 190 -15.77 8.75 -13.62
C GLY A 190 -16.43 7.81 -12.62
N TYR A 191 -17.70 7.51 -12.88
CA TYR A 191 -18.53 6.61 -12.07
C TYR A 191 -18.80 5.31 -12.79
N ALA A 192 -18.53 4.18 -12.13
CA ALA A 192 -18.71 2.86 -12.69
C ALA A 192 -20.06 2.25 -12.30
N ARG A 193 -20.70 1.53 -13.23
CA ARG A 193 -21.80 0.60 -12.96
C ARG A 193 -21.58 -0.72 -13.70
N PHE A 194 -22.11 -1.81 -13.17
CA PHE A 194 -22.08 -3.10 -13.87
C PHE A 194 -23.05 -3.09 -15.05
N LYS A 195 -22.54 -3.44 -16.23
CA LYS A 195 -23.36 -3.81 -17.39
C LYS A 195 -23.73 -5.28 -17.31
N ASP A 196 -22.75 -6.10 -16.95
CA ASP A 196 -22.84 -7.54 -16.74
C ASP A 196 -21.73 -8.01 -15.78
N ALA A 197 -21.50 -9.31 -15.66
CA ALA A 197 -20.53 -9.88 -14.70
C ALA A 197 -19.07 -9.48 -14.95
N ASN A 198 -18.71 -9.10 -16.17
CA ASN A 198 -17.32 -8.85 -16.58
C ASN A 198 -17.12 -7.48 -17.23
N THR A 199 -18.19 -6.70 -17.43
CA THR A 199 -18.15 -5.41 -18.08
C THR A 199 -18.71 -4.31 -17.19
N LEU A 200 -17.94 -3.24 -17.04
CA LEU A 200 -18.35 -2.00 -16.37
C LEU A 200 -18.60 -0.91 -17.41
N ILE A 201 -19.62 -0.10 -17.18
CA ILE A 201 -19.80 1.18 -17.88
C ILE A 201 -19.26 2.27 -16.97
N VAL A 202 -18.36 3.11 -17.49
CA VAL A 202 -17.84 4.29 -16.80
C VAL A 202 -18.42 5.55 -17.43
N SER A 203 -19.25 6.25 -16.66
CA SER A 203 -19.78 7.57 -17.02
C SER A 203 -18.77 8.64 -16.60
N LYS A 204 -18.33 9.47 -17.56
CA LYS A 204 -17.37 10.55 -17.35
C LYS A 204 -18.09 11.90 -17.19
N ASP A 205 -17.37 12.89 -16.67
CA ASP A 205 -17.92 14.22 -16.41
C ASP A 205 -18.33 14.98 -17.69
N ASP A 206 -17.76 14.60 -18.84
CA ASP A 206 -18.13 15.14 -20.17
C ASP A 206 -19.42 14.52 -20.75
N GLY A 207 -20.09 13.64 -20.00
CA GLY A 207 -21.30 12.94 -20.42
C GLY A 207 -21.04 11.72 -21.31
N THR A 208 -19.79 11.42 -21.63
CA THR A 208 -19.45 10.21 -22.40
C THR A 208 -19.46 8.97 -21.50
N GLU A 209 -19.76 7.82 -22.12
CA GLU A 209 -19.68 6.52 -21.47
C GLU A 209 -18.62 5.66 -22.15
N GLN A 210 -17.93 4.85 -21.35
CA GLN A 210 -16.92 3.92 -21.82
C GLN A 210 -17.16 2.54 -21.21
N ASP A 211 -17.25 1.51 -22.06
CA ASP A 211 -17.26 0.12 -21.64
C ASP A 211 -15.83 -0.32 -21.29
N LEU A 212 -15.68 -0.95 -20.11
CA LEU A 212 -14.44 -1.56 -19.63
C LEU A 212 -14.67 -3.02 -19.30
N HIS A 213 -14.04 -3.90 -20.08
CA HIS A 213 -14.01 -5.34 -19.80
C HIS A 213 -12.92 -5.65 -18.78
N ALA A 214 -13.20 -6.56 -17.85
CA ALA A 214 -12.29 -6.99 -16.80
C ALA A 214 -12.35 -8.51 -16.58
N ASP A 215 -11.17 -9.12 -16.37
CA ASP A 215 -11.08 -10.52 -15.96
C ASP A 215 -11.39 -10.66 -14.46
N LYS A 216 -11.06 -9.62 -13.68
CA LYS A 216 -11.39 -9.49 -12.26
C LYS A 216 -11.79 -8.07 -11.92
N ILE A 217 -12.80 -7.94 -11.06
CA ILE A 217 -13.31 -6.65 -10.59
C ILE A 217 -13.20 -6.60 -9.07
N LEU A 218 -12.67 -5.50 -8.53
CA LEU A 218 -12.70 -5.19 -7.10
C LEU A 218 -13.58 -3.96 -6.86
N ILE A 219 -14.56 -4.09 -5.96
CA ILE A 219 -15.36 -2.97 -5.46
C ILE A 219 -14.71 -2.43 -4.19
N ALA A 220 -14.12 -1.25 -4.26
CA ALA A 220 -13.40 -0.58 -3.18
C ALA A 220 -13.85 0.88 -3.01
N THR A 221 -15.15 1.13 -3.15
CA THR A 221 -15.80 2.46 -3.15
C THR A 221 -15.87 3.11 -1.76
N GLY A 222 -15.61 2.36 -0.69
CA GLY A 222 -15.67 2.87 0.68
C GLY A 222 -17.10 3.06 1.17
N SER A 223 -17.34 4.14 1.92
CA SER A 223 -18.61 4.45 2.56
C SER A 223 -18.87 5.95 2.57
N THR A 224 -20.13 6.33 2.68
CA THR A 224 -20.56 7.73 2.85
C THR A 224 -21.28 7.91 4.19
N PRO A 225 -21.28 9.12 4.77
CA PRO A 225 -22.05 9.40 5.98
C PRO A 225 -23.55 9.15 5.76
N THR A 226 -24.21 8.56 6.74
CA THR A 226 -25.67 8.47 6.77
C THR A 226 -26.26 9.76 7.32
N ILE A 227 -27.16 10.40 6.58
CA ILE A 227 -27.91 11.57 7.04
C ILE A 227 -29.28 11.08 7.55
N PRO A 228 -29.61 11.22 8.85
CA PRO A 228 -30.90 10.78 9.36
C PRO A 228 -32.03 11.65 8.78
N PRO A 229 -33.23 11.09 8.56
CA PRO A 229 -34.36 11.79 7.95
C PRO A 229 -35.03 12.73 8.95
N ILE A 230 -34.30 13.76 9.38
CA ILE A 230 -34.77 14.82 10.26
C ILE A 230 -35.05 16.04 9.38
N ASP A 231 -36.24 16.61 9.53
CA ASP A 231 -36.64 17.80 8.80
C ASP A 231 -35.57 18.90 8.92
N ARG A 232 -35.12 19.42 7.76
CA ARG A 232 -34.12 20.49 7.61
C ARG A 232 -32.68 20.13 7.99
N LEU A 233 -32.32 18.85 8.12
CA LEU A 233 -30.94 18.42 8.39
C LEU A 233 -30.13 18.16 7.11
N ALA A 234 -30.76 17.69 6.03
CA ALA A 234 -30.08 17.51 4.76
C ALA A 234 -29.74 18.88 4.14
N PRO A 235 -28.52 19.05 3.60
CA PRO A 235 -28.08 20.28 2.93
C PRO A 235 -28.88 20.59 1.65
#